data_AF-D3IBJ2-F1
#
_entry.id   AF-D3IBJ2-F1
#
_cell.length_a   1.000
_cell.length_b   1.000
_cell.length_c   1.000
_cell.angle_alpha   90.00
_cell.angle_beta   90.00
_cell.angle_gamma   90.00
#
_symmetry.space_group_name_H-M   'P 1'
#
loop_
_entity.id
_entity.type
_entity.pdbx_description
1 polymer ?
#
loop_
_entity_poly.entity_id
_entity_poly.type
_entity_poly.pdbx_seq_one_letter_code
_entity_poly.pdbx_strand_id
1 'polypeptide(L)'
;MKKRTLNITLLAFFAILTICVTSCSKVKVGYLRTSSASFTPDSMIVVRHLDTESDRFINKTPWISTRIQGVAGTNPLNYEFAGVETSDGGDATAFEQLVKEKRIRVEGGLVLIFQDAVEKLTNGRYAISIKVYNDDHSSVLKNAFKVIVQDEE
;
A
#
# COMPACT_ATOMS: atom_id res chain seq x y z
N MET A 1 55.34 24.03 -28.45
CA MET A 1 54.86 22.97 -27.52
C MET A 1 54.18 23.52 -26.26
N LYS A 2 54.74 24.55 -25.59
CA LYS A 2 54.24 25.14 -24.33
C LYS A 2 52.77 25.65 -24.33
N LYS A 3 52.29 26.21 -25.44
CA LYS A 3 50.87 26.65 -25.60
C LYS A 3 49.87 25.49 -25.73
N ARG A 4 50.29 24.37 -26.35
CA ARG A 4 49.45 23.18 -26.55
C ARG A 4 49.24 22.42 -25.23
N THR A 5 50.28 22.31 -24.41
CA THR A 5 50.18 21.73 -23.07
C THR A 5 49.32 22.60 -22.14
N LEU A 6 49.47 23.93 -22.16
CA LEU A 6 48.64 24.85 -21.36
C LEU A 6 47.14 24.73 -21.66
N ASN A 7 46.76 24.61 -22.94
CA ASN A 7 45.36 24.41 -23.34
C ASN A 7 44.81 23.05 -22.90
N ILE A 8 45.61 21.98 -22.93
CA ILE A 8 45.21 20.65 -22.46
C ILE A 8 45.05 20.63 -20.94
N THR A 9 45.95 21.28 -20.19
CA THR A 9 45.84 21.39 -18.73
C THR A 9 44.61 22.20 -18.32
N LEU A 10 44.28 23.28 -19.04
CA LEU A 10 43.09 24.09 -18.79
C LEU A 10 41.80 23.33 -19.09
N LEU A 11 41.77 22.53 -20.17
CA LEU A 11 40.63 21.68 -20.53
C LEU A 11 40.40 20.58 -19.48
N ALA A 12 41.48 19.96 -19.00
CA ALA A 12 41.41 18.94 -17.95
C ALA A 12 40.92 19.53 -16.62
N PHE A 13 41.33 20.74 -16.27
CA PHE A 13 40.85 21.43 -15.07
C PHE A 13 39.35 21.76 -15.14
N PHE A 14 38.86 22.20 -16.31
CA PHE A 14 37.44 22.46 -16.53
C PHE A 14 36.59 21.18 -16.47
N ALA A 15 37.12 20.06 -16.99
CA ALA A 15 36.46 18.75 -16.92
C ALA A 15 36.41 18.16 -15.50
N ILE A 16 37.39 18.47 -14.65
CA ILE A 16 37.38 18.07 -13.23
C ILE A 16 36.36 18.90 -12.44
N LEU A 17 36.24 20.19 -12.75
CA LEU A 17 35.28 21.08 -12.09
C LEU A 17 33.81 20.71 -12.36
N THR A 18 33.50 20.19 -13.55
CA THR A 18 32.15 19.69 -13.90
C THR A 18 31.80 18.37 -13.21
N ILE A 19 32.79 17.56 -12.80
CA ILE A 19 32.56 16.34 -12.02
C ILE A 19 32.23 16.67 -10.56
N CYS A 20 32.75 17.77 -10.01
CA CYS A 20 32.52 18.17 -8.62
C CYS A 20 31.09 18.69 -8.33
N VAL A 21 30.33 19.13 -9.34
CA VAL A 21 29.00 19.73 -9.15
C VAL A 21 27.84 18.73 -9.14
N THR A 22 28.08 17.44 -9.37
CA THR A 22 27.03 16.40 -9.35
C THR A 22 26.81 15.77 -7.98
N SER A 23 27.54 16.19 -6.95
CA SER A 23 27.41 15.67 -5.58
C SER A 23 26.33 16.40 -4.79
N CYS A 24 25.09 16.42 -5.29
CA CYS A 24 23.92 16.80 -4.50
C CYS A 24 23.28 15.52 -3.97
N SER A 25 23.71 15.07 -2.78
CA SER A 25 23.07 13.92 -2.13
C SER A 25 21.80 14.39 -1.43
N LYS A 26 20.63 14.00 -1.95
CA LYS A 26 19.34 14.27 -1.30
C LYS A 26 19.32 13.55 0.06
N VAL A 27 19.41 14.31 1.14
CA VAL A 27 19.26 13.77 2.51
C VAL A 27 17.80 13.41 2.70
N LYS A 28 17.51 12.20 3.19
CA LYS A 28 16.15 11.77 3.52
C LYS A 28 15.62 12.61 4.68
N VAL A 29 14.48 13.25 4.49
CA VAL A 29 13.83 14.07 5.52
C VAL A 29 12.63 13.32 6.09
N GLY A 30 12.43 13.43 7.40
CA GLY A 30 11.29 12.86 8.10
C GLY A 30 11.56 11.49 8.73
N TYR A 31 10.48 10.79 9.08
CA TYR A 31 10.56 9.46 9.66
C TYR A 31 9.29 8.65 9.37
N LEU A 32 9.41 7.34 9.55
CA LEU A 32 8.29 6.40 9.58
C LEU A 32 8.59 5.31 10.63
N ARG A 33 7.63 5.05 11.50
CA ARG A 33 7.65 4.02 12.54
C ARG A 33 6.33 3.24 12.50
N THR A 34 6.46 1.93 12.33
CA THR A 34 5.32 1.01 12.16
C THR A 34 5.40 -0.22 13.06
N SER A 35 6.35 -0.27 14.01
CA SER A 35 6.54 -1.44 14.89
C SER A 35 5.34 -1.74 15.79
N SER A 36 4.51 -0.74 16.07
CA SER A 36 3.26 -0.88 16.84
C SER A 36 2.02 -0.83 15.94
N ALA A 37 2.20 -0.87 14.62
CA ALA A 37 1.10 -0.74 13.68
C ALA A 37 0.21 -1.99 13.71
N SER A 38 -1.08 -1.80 13.99
CA SER A 38 -2.04 -2.91 14.06
C SER A 38 -3.47 -2.43 13.84
N PHE A 39 -4.32 -3.35 13.37
CA PHE A 39 -5.76 -3.18 13.34
C PHE A 39 -6.37 -3.76 14.62
N THR A 40 -7.47 -3.17 15.10
CA THR A 40 -8.21 -3.67 16.25
C THR A 40 -9.70 -3.40 16.03
N PRO A 41 -10.50 -4.40 15.61
CA PRO A 41 -10.11 -5.80 15.35
C PRO A 41 -9.20 -5.95 14.12
N ASP A 42 -8.39 -7.03 14.07
CA ASP A 42 -7.50 -7.35 12.94
C ASP A 42 -8.18 -8.14 11.81
N SER A 43 -9.49 -8.35 11.93
CA SER A 43 -10.30 -9.08 10.96
C SER A 43 -11.69 -8.49 10.77
N MET A 44 -12.28 -8.72 9.61
CA MET A 44 -13.72 -8.54 9.38
C MET A 44 -14.31 -9.70 8.60
N ILE A 45 -15.60 -9.97 8.84
CA ILE A 45 -16.41 -10.91 8.09
C ILE A 45 -17.09 -10.18 6.95
N VAL A 46 -17.08 -10.79 5.78
CA VAL A 46 -17.68 -10.29 4.54
C VAL A 46 -18.60 -11.36 3.98
N VAL A 47 -19.89 -11.06 3.90
CA VAL A 47 -20.95 -12.03 3.56
C VAL A 47 -21.33 -11.90 2.08
N ARG A 48 -21.33 -13.02 1.35
CA ARG A 48 -21.64 -13.07 -0.08
C ARG A 48 -23.14 -13.00 -0.36
N HIS A 49 -23.95 -13.75 0.37
CA HIS A 49 -25.40 -13.76 0.20
C HIS A 49 -26.04 -12.78 1.19
N LEU A 50 -26.13 -11.54 0.77
CA LEU A 50 -26.88 -10.52 1.52
C LEU A 50 -28.38 -10.69 1.31
N ASP A 51 -29.16 -10.45 2.36
CA ASP A 51 -30.60 -10.22 2.24
C ASP A 51 -30.85 -9.01 1.33
N THR A 52 -31.65 -9.21 0.29
CA THR A 52 -31.96 -8.18 -0.71
C THR A 52 -32.75 -7.00 -0.13
N GLU A 53 -33.43 -7.22 0.99
CA GLU A 53 -34.19 -6.19 1.71
C GLU A 53 -33.33 -5.46 2.76
N SER A 54 -32.09 -5.89 2.99
CA SER A 54 -31.20 -5.25 3.96
C SER A 54 -30.72 -3.86 3.50
N ASP A 55 -30.55 -2.94 4.45
CA ASP A 55 -30.01 -1.61 4.19
C ASP A 55 -28.65 -1.66 3.48
N ARG A 56 -27.81 -2.65 3.80
CA ARG A 56 -26.50 -2.82 3.16
C ARG A 56 -26.66 -3.15 1.67
N PHE A 57 -27.54 -4.09 1.34
CA PHE A 57 -27.75 -4.52 -0.05
C PHE A 57 -28.38 -3.39 -0.89
N ILE A 58 -29.36 -2.68 -0.32
CA ILE A 58 -30.07 -1.59 -0.99
C ILE A 58 -29.12 -0.41 -1.22
N ASN A 59 -28.39 0.01 -0.18
CA ASN A 59 -27.51 1.18 -0.24
C ASN A 59 -26.11 0.87 -0.80
N LYS A 60 -25.83 -0.37 -1.19
CA LYS A 60 -24.51 -0.84 -1.66
C LYS A 60 -23.37 -0.47 -0.70
N THR A 61 -23.63 -0.59 0.60
CA THR A 61 -22.69 -0.14 1.64
C THR A 61 -21.49 -1.08 1.70
N PRO A 62 -20.24 -0.58 1.53
CA PRO A 62 -19.06 -1.42 1.58
C PRO A 62 -18.79 -1.95 3.00
N TRP A 63 -18.00 -3.01 3.09
CA TRP A 63 -17.35 -3.40 4.34
C TRP A 63 -16.13 -2.53 4.54
N ILE A 64 -16.00 -1.94 5.72
CA ILE A 64 -14.93 -1.00 6.05
C ILE A 64 -14.29 -1.45 7.35
N SER A 65 -12.97 -1.60 7.36
CA SER A 65 -12.22 -1.89 8.59
C SER A 65 -12.20 -0.70 9.54
N THR A 66 -11.79 -0.91 10.79
CA THR A 66 -11.27 0.22 11.58
C THR A 66 -10.00 0.76 10.95
N ARG A 67 -9.68 2.03 11.20
CA ARG A 67 -8.40 2.61 10.76
C ARG A 67 -7.24 1.93 11.50
N ILE A 68 -6.18 1.57 10.78
CA ILE A 68 -4.95 1.06 11.40
C ILE A 68 -4.40 2.07 12.41
N GLN A 69 -4.02 1.58 13.59
CA GLN A 69 -3.45 2.37 14.67
C GLN A 69 -1.94 2.10 14.78
N GLY A 70 -1.22 2.93 15.54
CA GLY A 70 0.21 2.69 15.85
C GLY A 70 1.19 3.00 14.72
N VAL A 71 0.74 3.70 13.67
CA VAL A 71 1.60 4.28 12.63
C VAL A 71 1.97 5.70 13.02
N ALA A 72 3.27 5.99 13.08
CA ALA A 72 3.80 7.34 13.30
C ALA A 72 4.78 7.71 12.20
N GLY A 73 4.63 8.88 11.60
CA GLY A 73 5.55 9.36 10.56
C GLY A 73 5.27 10.78 10.13
N THR A 74 6.18 11.32 9.32
CA THR A 74 6.04 12.66 8.74
C THR A 74 4.93 12.66 7.68
N ASN A 75 4.02 13.63 7.77
CA ASN A 75 2.96 13.81 6.78
C ASN A 75 3.51 14.31 5.43
N PRO A 76 2.91 13.92 4.30
CA PRO A 76 1.73 13.06 4.18
C PRO A 76 2.05 11.56 4.37
N LEU A 77 1.21 10.85 5.14
CA LEU A 77 1.24 9.39 5.24
C LEU A 77 0.25 8.77 4.27
N ASN A 78 0.76 7.87 3.43
CA ASN A 78 0.01 7.15 2.42
C ASN A 78 -0.07 5.65 2.76
N TYR A 79 -1.15 5.02 2.31
CA TYR A 79 -1.45 3.61 2.56
C TYR A 79 -1.88 3.00 1.24
N GLU A 80 -1.32 1.84 0.90
CA GLU A 80 -1.65 1.13 -0.32
C GLU A 80 -1.65 -0.39 -0.09
N PHE A 81 -2.38 -1.10 -0.95
CA PHE A 81 -2.35 -2.54 -1.00
C PHE A 81 -0.95 -3.02 -1.43
N ALA A 82 -0.38 -3.97 -0.70
CA ALA A 82 0.95 -4.52 -0.99
C ALA A 82 0.93 -5.99 -1.40
N GLY A 83 -0.16 -6.71 -1.14
CA GLY A 83 -0.31 -8.12 -1.49
C GLY A 83 -1.36 -8.80 -0.63
N VAL A 84 -1.71 -10.03 -1.02
CA VAL A 84 -2.66 -10.87 -0.28
C VAL A 84 -2.17 -12.31 -0.24
N GLU A 85 -2.27 -12.94 0.92
CA GLU A 85 -2.11 -14.38 1.09
C GLU A 85 -3.49 -14.99 1.38
N THR A 86 -3.78 -16.16 0.81
CA THR A 86 -5.08 -16.81 0.99
C THR A 86 -4.99 -18.17 1.64
N SER A 87 -6.06 -18.55 2.33
CA SER A 87 -6.28 -19.87 2.91
C SER A 87 -7.76 -20.22 2.88
N ASP A 88 -8.11 -21.46 3.21
CA ASP A 88 -9.49 -21.95 3.33
C ASP A 88 -10.36 -21.71 2.07
N GLY A 89 -9.77 -21.84 0.87
CA GLY A 89 -10.49 -21.70 -0.41
C GLY A 89 -10.44 -20.30 -1.05
N GLY A 90 -9.77 -19.34 -0.42
CA GLY A 90 -9.64 -17.98 -0.96
C GLY A 90 -8.82 -17.90 -2.25
N ASP A 91 -9.32 -17.16 -3.23
CA ASP A 91 -8.63 -16.89 -4.51
C ASP A 91 -7.85 -15.57 -4.48
N ALA A 92 -6.52 -15.66 -4.33
CA ALA A 92 -5.62 -14.49 -4.32
C ALA A 92 -5.65 -13.72 -5.65
N THR A 93 -5.76 -14.41 -6.78
CA THR A 93 -5.72 -13.80 -8.12
C THR A 93 -6.96 -12.95 -8.36
N ALA A 94 -8.14 -13.48 -8.01
CA ALA A 94 -9.39 -12.72 -8.08
C ALA A 94 -9.35 -11.50 -7.16
N PHE A 95 -8.82 -11.65 -5.93
CA PHE A 95 -8.70 -10.54 -4.98
C PHE A 95 -7.80 -9.42 -5.53
N GLU A 96 -6.62 -9.75 -6.06
CA GLU A 96 -5.72 -8.76 -6.68
C GLU A 96 -6.33 -8.08 -7.91
N GLN A 97 -7.11 -8.81 -8.69
CA GLN A 97 -7.83 -8.24 -9.82
C GLN A 97 -8.88 -7.21 -9.35
N LEU A 98 -9.60 -7.50 -8.27
CA LEU A 98 -10.57 -6.56 -7.67
C LEU A 98 -9.91 -5.32 -7.06
N VAL A 99 -8.68 -5.44 -6.57
CA VAL A 99 -7.86 -4.28 -6.17
C VAL A 99 -7.55 -3.40 -7.38
N LYS A 100 -7.11 -3.98 -8.50
CA LYS A 100 -6.86 -3.23 -9.75
C LYS A 100 -8.11 -2.53 -10.28
N GLU A 101 -9.26 -3.18 -10.14
CA GLU A 101 -10.59 -2.63 -10.51
C GLU A 101 -11.13 -1.60 -9.49
N LYS A 102 -10.38 -1.30 -8.41
CA LYS A 102 -10.77 -0.40 -7.33
C LYS A 102 -12.08 -0.81 -6.62
N ARG A 103 -12.39 -2.11 -6.64
CA ARG A 103 -13.49 -2.75 -5.90
C ARG A 103 -13.05 -3.31 -4.54
N ILE A 104 -11.74 -3.37 -4.33
CA ILE A 104 -11.11 -3.50 -3.02
C ILE A 104 -10.07 -2.38 -2.92
N ARG A 105 -10.03 -1.67 -1.80
CA ARG A 105 -9.12 -0.53 -1.64
C ARG A 105 -8.46 -0.55 -0.27
N VAL A 106 -7.22 -0.07 -0.25
CA VAL A 106 -6.51 0.32 0.97
C VAL A 106 -6.25 1.81 0.85
N GLU A 107 -6.97 2.62 1.60
CA GLU A 107 -6.91 4.09 1.49
C GLU A 107 -7.02 4.71 2.87
N GLY A 108 -6.14 5.67 3.18
CA GLY A 108 -6.14 6.34 4.47
C GLY A 108 -6.02 5.40 5.68
N GLY A 109 -5.40 4.23 5.53
CA GLY A 109 -5.28 3.23 6.60
C GLY A 109 -6.56 2.45 6.89
N LEU A 110 -7.54 2.49 5.97
CA LEU A 110 -8.74 1.66 5.97
C LEU A 110 -8.64 0.61 4.87
N VAL A 111 -9.23 -0.56 5.11
CA VAL A 111 -9.53 -1.56 4.08
C VAL A 111 -11.01 -1.44 3.74
N LEU A 112 -11.32 -1.28 2.44
CA LEU A 112 -12.67 -1.15 1.93
C LEU A 112 -12.93 -2.28 0.93
N ILE A 113 -14.07 -2.96 1.07
CA ILE A 113 -14.53 -4.01 0.15
C ILE A 113 -15.94 -3.66 -0.30
N PHE A 114 -16.09 -3.41 -1.60
CA PHE A 114 -17.37 -3.03 -2.19
C PHE A 114 -18.21 -4.28 -2.47
N GLN A 115 -19.53 -4.11 -2.46
CA GLN A 115 -20.47 -5.24 -2.58
C GLN A 115 -20.28 -6.09 -3.83
N ASP A 116 -20.05 -5.47 -4.99
CA ASP A 116 -19.82 -6.19 -6.23
C ASP A 116 -18.45 -6.91 -6.28
N ALA A 117 -17.52 -6.55 -5.38
CA ALA A 117 -16.29 -7.32 -5.19
C ALA A 117 -16.59 -8.66 -4.52
N VAL A 118 -17.47 -8.65 -3.52
CA VAL A 118 -17.80 -9.83 -2.72
C VAL A 118 -18.47 -10.92 -3.55
N GLU A 119 -19.33 -10.53 -4.49
CA GLU A 119 -19.97 -11.44 -5.44
C GLU A 119 -18.96 -12.25 -6.28
N LYS A 120 -17.77 -11.68 -6.51
CA LYS A 120 -16.69 -12.28 -7.30
C LYS A 120 -15.64 -13.02 -6.46
N LEU A 121 -15.66 -12.88 -5.13
CA LEU A 121 -14.74 -13.57 -4.24
C LEU A 121 -15.25 -14.98 -3.91
N THR A 122 -14.32 -15.90 -3.66
CA THR A 122 -14.63 -17.23 -3.12
C THR A 122 -14.71 -17.17 -1.60
N ASN A 123 -15.40 -18.14 -0.99
CA ASN A 123 -15.29 -18.34 0.45
C ASN A 123 -13.84 -18.65 0.82
N GLY A 124 -13.39 -18.10 1.94
CA GLY A 124 -12.05 -18.31 2.44
C GLY A 124 -11.51 -17.11 3.19
N ARG A 125 -10.21 -17.19 3.51
CA ARG A 125 -9.51 -16.17 4.30
C ARG A 125 -8.48 -15.48 3.45
N TYR A 126 -8.45 -14.15 3.57
CA TYR A 126 -7.54 -13.28 2.83
C TYR A 126 -6.76 -12.43 3.82
N ALA A 127 -5.45 -12.67 3.94
CA ALA A 127 -4.54 -11.93 4.78
C ALA A 127 -3.88 -10.81 3.93
N ILE A 128 -4.31 -9.57 4.16
CA ILE A 128 -3.92 -8.40 3.37
C ILE A 128 -2.64 -7.80 3.94
N SER A 129 -1.65 -7.63 3.09
CA SER A 129 -0.45 -6.84 3.39
C SER A 129 -0.65 -5.39 2.95
N ILE A 130 -0.24 -4.45 3.80
CA ILE A 130 -0.40 -3.00 3.55
C ILE A 130 0.95 -2.32 3.54
N LYS A 131 1.23 -1.53 2.51
CA LYS A 131 2.40 -0.65 2.48
C LYS A 131 2.00 0.72 3.00
N VAL A 132 2.80 1.22 3.95
CA VAL A 132 2.71 2.55 4.52
C VAL A 132 3.93 3.34 4.09
N TYR A 133 3.76 4.57 3.59
CA TYR A 133 4.87 5.36 3.11
C TYR A 133 4.64 6.87 3.20
N ASN A 134 5.75 7.60 3.23
CA ASN A 134 5.84 9.02 2.92
C ASN A 134 6.95 9.22 1.87
N ASP A 135 7.36 10.46 1.59
CA ASP A 135 8.23 10.80 0.47
C ASP A 135 9.55 10.01 0.43
N ASP A 136 10.17 9.74 1.58
CA ASP A 136 11.51 9.14 1.65
C ASP A 136 11.55 7.79 2.43
N HIS A 137 10.44 7.37 3.03
CA HIS A 137 10.34 6.15 3.85
C HIS A 137 9.14 5.28 3.46
N SER A 138 9.32 3.96 3.52
CA SER A 138 8.22 3.00 3.37
C SER A 138 8.42 1.76 4.24
N SER A 139 7.31 1.11 4.59
CA SER A 139 7.29 -0.16 5.32
C SER A 139 6.11 -0.99 4.83
N VAL A 140 6.32 -2.29 4.64
CA VAL A 140 5.25 -3.26 4.32
C VAL A 140 4.87 -4.00 5.59
N LEU A 141 3.62 -3.84 6.00
CA LEU A 141 3.00 -4.57 7.10
C LEU A 141 2.40 -5.85 6.52
N LYS A 142 3.13 -6.96 6.69
CA LYS A 142 2.69 -8.26 6.16
C LYS A 142 1.47 -8.77 6.93
N ASN A 143 0.48 -9.27 6.19
CA ASN A 143 -0.73 -9.92 6.74
C ASN A 143 -1.40 -9.10 7.85
N ALA A 144 -1.45 -7.77 7.65
CA ALA A 144 -1.86 -6.79 8.64
C ALA A 144 -3.36 -6.80 8.95
N PHE A 145 -4.20 -7.22 7.99
CA PHE A 145 -5.65 -7.28 8.17
C PHE A 145 -6.23 -8.52 7.48
N LYS A 146 -7.21 -9.16 8.12
CA LYS A 146 -7.83 -10.39 7.62
C LYS A 146 -9.25 -10.13 7.15
N VAL A 147 -9.58 -10.67 6.00
CA VAL A 147 -10.95 -10.69 5.48
C VAL A 147 -11.40 -12.13 5.42
N ILE A 148 -12.52 -12.42 6.05
CA ILE A 148 -13.14 -13.74 6.08
C ILE A 148 -14.37 -13.65 5.19
N VAL A 149 -14.32 -14.29 4.03
CA VAL A 149 -15.44 -14.35 3.08
C VAL A 149 -16.21 -15.63 3.32
N GLN A 150 -17.52 -15.50 3.52
CA GLN A 150 -18.44 -16.62 3.76
C GLN A 150 -19.81 -16.34 3.12
N ASP A 151 -20.58 -17.40 2.86
CA ASP A 151 -21.87 -17.28 2.16
C ASP A 151 -22.94 -16.61 3.01
N GLU A 152 -22.99 -16.94 4.30
CA GLU A 152 -23.99 -16.49 5.27
C GLU A 152 -23.30 -15.94 6.52
N GLU A 153 -24.01 -15.19 7.36
CA GLU A 153 -23.47 -14.56 8.59
C GLU A 153 -23.14 -15.57 9.71
#